data_AF-A0A7Y5NBD9-F1
#
_entry.id   AF-A0A7Y5NBD9-F1
#
_cell.length_a   1.000
_cell.length_b   1.000
_cell.length_c   1.000
_cell.angle_alpha   90.00
_cell.angle_beta   90.00
_cell.angle_gamma   90.00
#
_symmetry.space_group_name_H-M   'P 1'
#
loop_
_entity.id
_entity.type
_entity.pdbx_description
1 polymer ?
#
loop_
_entity_poly.entity_id
_entity_poly.type
_entity_poly.pdbx_seq_one_letter_code
_entity_poly.pdbx_strand_id
1 'polypeptide(L)'
;VYALHGLVAASVVAYVLVDERLEAKSLAVVAEPEQLRAVPSLASDPGAATHVGNVVRVIQRQGGWSHVAGASGEDGWIESERLLPLRRG
;
A
#
# COMPACT_ATOMS: atom_id res chain seq x y z
N VAL A 1 6.06 37.97 16.41
CA VAL A 1 6.74 36.69 16.76
C VAL A 1 5.74 35.54 16.95
N TYR A 2 4.63 35.71 17.69
CA TYR A 2 3.59 34.68 17.86
C TYR A 2 2.94 34.16 16.55
N ALA A 3 2.70 35.05 15.57
CA ALA A 3 2.11 34.67 14.29
C ALA A 3 2.99 33.70 13.47
N LEU A 4 4.32 33.81 13.58
CA LEU A 4 5.26 32.93 12.88
C LEU A 4 5.26 31.52 13.49
N HIS A 5 5.21 31.42 14.83
CA HIS A 5 5.19 30.13 15.52
C HIS A 5 3.88 29.37 15.24
N GLY A 6 2.75 30.06 15.16
CA GLY A 6 1.47 29.46 14.78
C GLY A 6 1.48 28.89 13.36
N LEU A 7 2.08 29.59 12.39
CA LEU A 7 2.17 29.14 11.00
C LEU A 7 3.05 27.89 10.85
N VAL A 8 4.19 27.86 11.56
CA VAL A 8 5.10 26.70 11.56
C VAL A 8 4.41 25.49 12.19
N ALA A 9 3.76 25.66 13.34
CA ALA A 9 3.02 24.59 14.00
C ALA A 9 1.89 24.04 13.11
N ALA A 10 1.11 24.92 12.48
CA ALA A 10 0.03 24.51 11.57
C ALA A 10 0.57 23.75 10.35
N SER A 11 1.71 24.18 9.80
CA SER A 11 2.35 23.50 8.66
C SER A 11 2.82 22.10 9.06
N VAL A 12 3.52 21.96 10.19
CA VAL A 12 3.98 20.66 10.70
C VAL A 12 2.81 19.70 10.91
N VAL A 13 1.72 20.17 11.53
CA VAL A 13 0.50 19.37 11.72
C VAL A 13 -0.09 18.97 10.36
N ALA A 14 -0.19 19.90 9.41
CA ALA A 14 -0.69 19.59 8.07
C ALA A 14 0.18 18.54 7.35
N TYR A 15 1.52 18.64 7.46
CA TYR A 15 2.44 17.65 6.89
C TYR A 15 2.22 16.27 7.48
N VAL A 16 2.17 16.14 8.81
CA VAL A 16 1.93 14.84 9.48
C VAL A 16 0.59 14.24 9.06
N LEU A 17 -0.48 15.05 9.03
CA LEU A 17 -1.80 14.56 8.62
C LEU A 17 -1.85 14.13 7.15
N VAL A 18 -1.13 14.82 6.26
CA VAL A 18 -1.04 14.45 4.85
C VAL A 18 -0.26 13.15 4.69
N ASP A 19 0.88 13.02 5.37
CA ASP A 19 1.74 11.84 5.33
C ASP A 19 1.01 10.57 5.81
N GLU A 20 0.40 10.62 7.00
CA GLU A 20 -0.47 9.57 7.56
C GLU A 20 -1.59 9.17 6.59
N ARG A 21 -2.17 10.16 5.89
CA ARG A 21 -3.24 9.91 4.91
C ARG A 21 -2.72 9.25 3.64
N LEU A 22 -1.49 9.53 3.22
CA LEU A 22 -0.84 8.88 2.07
C LEU A 22 -0.44 7.45 2.43
N GLU A 23 0.13 7.25 3.62
CA GLU A 23 0.39 5.95 4.21
C GLU A 23 -0.88 5.08 4.21
N ALA A 24 -1.97 5.56 4.81
CA ALA A 24 -3.22 4.81 4.91
C ALA A 24 -3.89 4.55 3.55
N LYS A 25 -3.77 5.45 2.57
CA LYS A 25 -4.27 5.25 1.20
C LYS A 25 -3.53 4.14 0.46
N SER A 26 -2.28 3.87 0.83
CA SER A 26 -1.48 2.82 0.21
C SER A 26 -1.76 1.44 0.80
N LEU A 27 -2.54 1.33 1.88
CA LEU A 27 -2.84 0.04 2.50
C LEU A 27 -4.04 -0.67 1.84
N ALA A 28 -3.90 -1.97 1.67
CA ALA A 28 -4.94 -2.86 1.17
C ALA A 28 -4.94 -4.19 1.94
N VAL A 29 -6.08 -4.87 1.95
CA VAL A 29 -6.25 -6.22 2.48
C VAL A 29 -6.23 -7.19 1.31
N VAL A 30 -5.48 -8.29 1.46
CA VAL A 30 -5.56 -9.44 0.57
C VAL A 30 -6.93 -10.09 0.75
N ALA A 31 -7.78 -10.01 -0.27
CA ALA A 31 -9.14 -10.53 -0.24
C ALA A 31 -9.20 -12.00 -0.65
N GLU A 32 -8.32 -12.40 -1.55
CA GLU A 32 -8.23 -13.75 -2.09
C GLU A 32 -6.76 -14.21 -2.09
N PRO A 33 -6.49 -15.48 -1.74
CA PRO A 33 -5.13 -15.97 -1.64
C PRO A 33 -4.56 -16.16 -3.05
N GLU A 34 -3.37 -15.60 -3.31
CA GLU A 34 -2.65 -15.76 -4.57
C GLU A 34 -1.14 -15.85 -4.28
N GLN A 35 -0.37 -16.38 -5.24
CA GLN A 35 1.08 -16.34 -5.18
C GLN A 35 1.59 -15.02 -5.75
N LEU A 36 2.39 -14.31 -4.95
CA LEU A 36 3.09 -13.12 -5.38
C LEU A 36 4.05 -13.45 -6.51
N ARG A 37 4.21 -12.51 -7.44
CA ARG A 37 5.01 -12.69 -8.63
C ARG A 37 6.20 -11.74 -8.63
N ALA A 38 7.33 -12.20 -9.17
CA ALA A 38 8.52 -11.35 -9.29
C ALA A 38 8.31 -10.20 -10.31
N VAL A 39 7.44 -10.42 -11.30
CA VAL A 39 7.07 -9.43 -12.33
C VAL A 39 5.55 -9.45 -12.56
N PRO A 40 4.95 -8.33 -13.03
CA PRO A 40 3.51 -8.22 -13.22
C PRO A 40 3.03 -8.95 -14.48
N SER A 41 3.09 -10.28 -14.45
CA SER A 41 2.71 -11.15 -15.56
C SER A 41 2.28 -12.52 -15.06
N LEU A 42 1.19 -13.05 -15.64
CA LEU A 42 0.74 -14.43 -15.37
C LEU A 42 1.75 -15.49 -15.82
N ALA A 43 2.66 -15.13 -16.75
CA ALA A 43 3.72 -16.02 -17.24
C ALA A 43 4.94 -16.08 -16.31
N SER A 44 4.99 -15.28 -15.24
CA SER A 44 6.08 -15.39 -14.27
C SER A 44 5.90 -16.62 -13.40
N ASP A 45 7.02 -17.15 -12.91
CA ASP A 45 6.99 -18.16 -11.88
C ASP A 45 6.26 -17.64 -10.64
N PRO A 46 5.39 -18.46 -10.01
CA PRO A 46 4.77 -18.14 -8.74
C PRO A 46 5.82 -18.05 -7.63
N GLY A 47 5.74 -16.99 -6.80
CA GLY A 47 6.58 -16.76 -5.63
C GLY A 47 5.85 -17.05 -4.32
N ALA A 48 6.06 -16.21 -3.31
CA ALA A 48 5.49 -16.41 -1.99
C ALA A 48 3.95 -16.33 -2.00
N ALA A 49 3.28 -17.26 -1.31
CA ALA A 49 1.83 -17.23 -1.16
C ALA A 49 1.37 -16.13 -0.20
N THR A 50 0.30 -15.43 -0.57
CA THR A 50 -0.40 -14.49 0.32
C THR A 50 -1.48 -15.20 1.13
N HIS A 51 -1.82 -14.60 2.27
CA HIS A 51 -2.90 -15.06 3.13
C HIS A 51 -4.03 -14.04 3.13
N VAL A 52 -5.26 -14.53 3.02
CA VAL A 52 -6.46 -13.67 3.11
C VAL A 52 -6.48 -12.96 4.46
N GLY A 53 -6.84 -11.68 4.45
CA GLY A 53 -6.85 -10.83 5.64
C GLY A 53 -5.52 -10.15 5.94
N ASN A 54 -4.42 -10.53 5.28
CA ASN A 54 -3.16 -9.80 5.43
C ASN A 54 -3.31 -8.37 4.92
N VAL A 55 -2.87 -7.42 5.74
CA VAL A 55 -2.74 -6.03 5.33
C VAL A 55 -1.37 -5.85 4.68
N VAL A 56 -1.38 -5.36 3.45
CA VAL A 56 -0.19 -5.07 2.67
C VAL A 56 -0.18 -3.61 2.24
N ARG A 57 1.01 -3.07 2.03
CA ARG A 57 1.21 -1.74 1.46
C ARG A 57 1.41 -1.88 -0.05
N VAL A 58 0.55 -1.22 -0.83
CA VAL A 58 0.71 -1.07 -2.28
C VAL A 58 1.74 0.01 -2.54
N ILE A 59 2.92 -0.39 -2.98
CA ILE A 59 4.06 0.51 -3.25
C ILE A 59 4.12 0.95 -4.71
N GLN A 60 3.54 0.18 -5.63
CA GLN A 60 3.45 0.55 -7.04
C GLN A 60 2.23 -0.09 -7.71
N ARG A 61 1.72 0.53 -8.78
CA ARG A 61 0.72 -0.06 -9.68
C ARG A 61 1.22 -0.04 -11.12
N GLN A 62 0.98 -1.14 -11.85
CA GLN A 62 1.29 -1.26 -13.27
C GLN A 62 0.18 -2.06 -13.97
N GLY A 63 -0.67 -1.36 -14.72
CA GLY A 63 -1.84 -1.99 -15.36
C GLY A 63 -2.76 -2.65 -14.34
N GLY A 64 -3.09 -3.91 -14.55
CA GLY A 64 -3.88 -4.73 -13.62
C GLY A 64 -3.15 -5.15 -12.35
N TRP A 65 -1.86 -4.84 -12.19
CA TRP A 65 -1.02 -5.36 -11.11
C TRP A 65 -0.68 -4.32 -10.06
N SER A 66 -0.56 -4.79 -8.82
CA SER A 66 -0.09 -4.01 -7.68
C SER A 66 1.16 -4.68 -7.10
N HIS A 67 2.24 -3.92 -6.94
CA HIS A 67 3.41 -4.36 -6.18
C HIS A 67 3.16 -4.07 -4.71
N VAL A 68 3.27 -5.09 -3.88
CA VAL A 68 2.90 -5.03 -2.47
C VAL A 68 4.06 -5.43 -1.58
N ALA A 69 4.12 -4.79 -0.41
CA ALA A 69 5.03 -5.15 0.67
C ALA A 69 4.22 -5.40 1.94
N GLY A 70 4.40 -6.56 2.56
CA GLY A 70 3.79 -6.96 3.82
C GLY A 70 4.77 -6.88 4.99
N ALA A 71 4.24 -6.76 6.21
CA ALA A 71 5.05 -6.70 7.41
C ALA A 71 5.73 -8.03 7.75
N SER A 72 5.26 -9.15 7.19
CA SER A 72 5.79 -10.49 7.43
C SER A 72 6.83 -10.90 6.39
N GLY A 73 7.27 -9.97 5.53
CA GLY A 73 8.27 -10.20 4.50
C GLY A 73 7.69 -10.54 3.12
N GLU A 74 6.38 -10.43 2.94
CA GLU A 74 5.77 -10.53 1.61
C GLU A 74 6.25 -9.36 0.72
N ASP A 75 6.83 -9.66 -0.44
CA ASP A 75 7.23 -8.65 -1.42
C ASP A 75 7.00 -9.22 -2.83
N GLY A 76 6.26 -8.49 -3.67
CA GLY A 76 6.02 -8.90 -5.05
C GLY A 76 4.72 -8.37 -5.65
N TRP A 77 4.41 -8.85 -6.85
CA TRP A 77 3.27 -8.43 -7.66
C TRP A 77 2.06 -9.35 -7.46
N ILE A 78 0.87 -8.75 -7.33
CA ILE A 78 -0.42 -9.42 -7.27
C ILE A 78 -1.42 -8.73 -8.19
N GLU A 79 -2.42 -9.47 -8.69
CA GLU A 79 -3.54 -8.87 -9.41
C GLU A 79 -4.29 -7.89 -8.49
N SER A 80 -4.50 -6.66 -8.96
CA SER A 80 -5.06 -5.58 -8.14
C SER A 80 -6.50 -5.85 -7.72
N GLU A 81 -7.23 -6.69 -8.45
CA GLU A 81 -8.59 -7.11 -8.11
C GLU A 81 -8.66 -8.01 -6.88
N ARG A 82 -7.56 -8.65 -6.49
CA ARG A 82 -7.44 -9.46 -5.26
C ARG A 82 -7.22 -8.59 -4.02
N LEU A 83 -7.08 -7.28 -4.19
CA LEU A 83 -6.82 -6.34 -3.11
C LEU A 83 -8.04 -5.48 -2.82
N LEU A 84 -8.39 -5.39 -1.54
CA LEU A 84 -9.40 -4.47 -1.04
C LEU A 84 -8.72 -3.27 -0.38
N PRO A 85 -8.79 -2.04 -0.93
CA PRO A 85 -8.19 -0.88 -0.31
C PRO A 85 -8.83 -0.60 1.05
N LEU A 86 -8.02 -0.39 2.08
CA LEU A 86 -8.52 -0.12 3.44
C LEU A 86 -9.26 1.20 3.52
N ARG A 87 -8.80 2.18 2.76
CA ARG A 87 -9.48 3.47 2.64
C ARG A 87 -10.29 3.49 1.35
N ARG A 88 -11.62 3.45 1.45
CA ARG A 88 -12.49 3.77 0.32
C ARG A 88 -12.22 5.22 -0.13
N GLY A 89 -12.11 5.39 -1.45
CA GLY A 89 -11.90 6.68 -2.12
C GLY A 89 -12.96 7.70 -1.76
#